data_AF-A0A5B0BFJ4-F1
#
_entry.id   AF-A0A5B0BFJ4-F1
#
_cell.length_a   1.000
_cell.length_b   1.000
_cell.length_c   1.000
_cell.angle_alpha   90.00
_cell.angle_beta   90.00
_cell.angle_gamma   90.00
#
_symmetry.space_group_name_H-M   'P 1'
#
loop_
_entity.id
_entity.type
_entity.pdbx_description
1 polymer ?
#
loop_
_entity_poly.entity_id
_entity_poly.type
_entity_poly.pdbx_seq_one_letter_code
_entity_poly.pdbx_strand_id
1 'polypeptide(L)'
;MNSTMLDSGMVRRKEKSRPTWGVPKGIVLLATPEGWRTSVITESGMFCGRLGVPIDADPQDARAAAAVMVTELARDFHDIDVEVSWDPPQEPRSWTAQVILVAEVAEGAGRSAGG
;
A
#
# COMPACT_ATOMS: atom_id res chain seq x y z
N MET A 1 26.37 -42.09 -13.66
CA MET A 1 25.10 -41.74 -14.34
C MET A 1 24.62 -40.42 -13.80
N ASN A 2 24.16 -39.58 -14.71
CA ASN A 2 23.52 -38.27 -14.60
C ASN A 2 22.23 -38.23 -13.72
N SER A 3 22.09 -37.13 -12.96
CA SER A 3 20.83 -36.50 -12.45
C SER A 3 21.23 -35.16 -11.78
N THR A 4 21.34 -34.04 -12.49
CA THR A 4 20.28 -33.15 -13.03
C THR A 4 19.65 -32.23 -11.98
N MET A 5 20.13 -30.98 -12.00
CA MET A 5 19.46 -29.69 -11.73
C MET A 5 18.21 -29.67 -10.84
N LEU A 6 18.32 -29.02 -9.68
CA LEU A 6 17.23 -28.26 -9.09
C LEU A 6 17.38 -26.79 -9.54
N ASP A 7 16.72 -26.45 -10.63
CA ASP A 7 16.48 -25.06 -11.00
C ASP A 7 15.53 -24.47 -9.95
N SER A 8 16.09 -23.78 -8.96
CA SER A 8 15.32 -22.97 -8.01
C SER A 8 14.78 -21.75 -8.77
N GLY A 9 13.69 -21.98 -9.49
CA GLY A 9 13.02 -21.00 -10.35
C GLY A 9 12.63 -19.76 -9.58
N MET A 10 13.55 -18.79 -9.53
CA MET A 10 13.26 -17.43 -9.07
C MET A 10 12.14 -16.92 -9.95
N VAL A 11 10.94 -16.78 -9.38
CA VAL A 11 9.80 -16.17 -10.05
C VAL A 11 10.21 -14.74 -10.41
N ARG A 12 10.67 -14.56 -11.65
CA ARG A 12 10.99 -13.24 -12.19
C ARG A 12 9.70 -12.46 -12.16
N ARG A 13 9.56 -11.59 -11.14
CA ARG A 13 8.44 -10.66 -10.98
C ARG A 13 8.38 -9.91 -12.30
N LYS A 14 7.39 -10.26 -13.14
CA LYS A 14 7.22 -9.66 -14.46
C LYS A 14 7.16 -8.16 -14.23
N GLU A 15 8.04 -7.41 -14.88
CA GLU A 15 8.07 -5.96 -14.79
C GLU A 15 6.71 -5.43 -15.21
N LYS A 16 5.85 -5.15 -14.21
CA LYS A 16 4.57 -4.49 -14.43
C LYS A 16 4.96 -3.09 -14.83
N SER A 17 4.65 -2.72 -16.09
CA SER A 17 4.81 -1.34 -16.54
C SER A 17 4.21 -0.43 -15.46
N ARG A 18 5.03 0.45 -14.88
CA ARG A 18 4.58 1.39 -13.84
C ARG A 18 3.32 2.09 -14.35
N PRO A 19 2.20 2.01 -13.61
CA PRO A 19 0.93 2.45 -14.14
C PRO A 19 0.88 3.97 -14.20
N THR A 20 0.14 4.49 -15.18
CA THR A 20 0.05 5.93 -15.44
C THR A 20 -0.78 6.70 -14.40
N TRP A 21 -1.22 6.06 -13.31
CA TRP A 21 -1.99 6.71 -12.24
C TRP A 21 -1.10 7.37 -11.16
N GLY A 22 0.20 7.11 -11.13
CA GLY A 22 1.17 7.77 -10.23
C GLY A 22 1.09 7.31 -8.76
N VAL A 23 1.97 7.81 -7.89
CA VAL A 23 2.06 7.30 -6.50
C VAL A 23 0.79 7.64 -5.68
N PRO A 24 0.28 6.74 -4.83
CA PRO A 24 -0.80 7.06 -3.89
C PRO A 24 -0.41 8.17 -2.91
N LYS A 25 -1.31 9.14 -2.67
CA LYS A 25 -1.11 10.29 -1.78
C LYS A 25 -2.13 10.37 -0.65
N GLY A 26 -3.29 9.75 -0.81
CA GLY A 26 -4.34 9.75 0.20
C GLY A 26 -5.37 8.66 -0.04
N ILE A 27 -6.21 8.40 0.95
CA ILE A 27 -7.37 7.52 0.84
C ILE A 27 -8.56 8.11 1.62
N VAL A 28 -9.74 8.00 1.03
CA VAL A 28 -11.02 8.18 1.71
C VAL A 28 -11.65 6.80 1.90
N LEU A 29 -12.05 6.48 3.13
CA LEU A 29 -12.78 5.28 3.50
C LEU A 29 -14.21 5.66 3.91
N LEU A 30 -15.20 5.02 3.30
CA LEU A 30 -16.63 5.31 3.53
C LEU A 30 -17.37 4.03 3.96
N ALA A 31 -18.09 4.11 5.07
CA ALA A 31 -19.02 3.06 5.49
C ALA A 31 -20.40 3.28 4.85
N THR A 32 -20.86 2.36 3.99
CA THR A 32 -22.21 2.39 3.41
C THR A 32 -23.04 1.18 3.85
N PRO A 33 -24.38 1.22 3.71
CA PRO A 33 -25.25 0.05 3.95
C PRO A 33 -24.99 -1.16 3.03
N GLU A 34 -24.02 -1.06 2.11
CA GLU A 34 -23.57 -2.13 1.21
C GLU A 34 -22.12 -2.54 1.52
N GLY A 35 -21.59 -2.12 2.68
CA GLY A 35 -20.22 -2.31 3.12
C GLY A 35 -19.30 -1.14 2.77
N TRP A 36 -18.01 -1.41 2.75
CA TRP A 36 -16.96 -0.39 2.74
C TRP A 36 -16.55 0.04 1.33
N ARG A 37 -16.62 1.34 1.04
CA ARG A 37 -16.07 1.97 -0.19
C ARG A 37 -14.70 2.58 0.12
N THR A 38 -13.82 2.58 -0.87
CA THR A 38 -12.54 3.29 -0.83
C THR A 38 -12.42 4.20 -2.05
N SER A 39 -11.84 5.39 -1.85
CA SER A 39 -11.37 6.27 -2.92
C SER A 39 -9.90 6.55 -2.68
N VAL A 40 -9.01 5.95 -3.46
CA VAL A 40 -7.56 6.20 -3.37
C VAL A 40 -7.23 7.39 -4.27
N ILE A 41 -6.53 8.38 -3.71
CA ILE A 41 -6.08 9.59 -4.37
C ILE A 41 -4.62 9.39 -4.79
N THR A 42 -4.29 9.70 -6.03
CA THR A 42 -2.96 9.50 -6.62
C THR A 42 -2.50 10.75 -7.37
N GLU A 43 -1.25 10.78 -7.82
CA GLU A 43 -0.69 11.94 -8.54
C GLU A 43 -1.39 12.27 -9.86
N SER A 44 -2.06 11.29 -10.49
CA SER A 44 -2.72 11.46 -11.78
C SER A 44 -4.25 11.27 -11.73
N GLY A 45 -4.85 11.17 -10.55
CA GLY A 45 -6.31 11.10 -10.40
C GLY A 45 -6.78 10.46 -9.10
N MET A 46 -7.91 9.76 -9.17
CA MET A 46 -8.39 8.89 -8.10
C MET A 46 -9.01 7.62 -8.67
N PHE A 47 -9.04 6.54 -7.88
CA PHE A 47 -9.81 5.33 -8.21
C PHE A 47 -10.66 4.87 -7.04
N CYS A 48 -11.88 4.44 -7.35
CA CYS A 48 -12.88 4.00 -6.37
C CYS A 48 -13.00 2.47 -6.36
N GLY A 49 -13.21 1.88 -5.18
CA GLY A 49 -13.30 0.43 -4.99
C GLY A 49 -14.21 0.01 -3.84
N ARG A 50 -14.30 -1.31 -3.64
CA ARG A 50 -14.77 -1.89 -2.37
C ARG A 50 -13.57 -2.33 -1.56
N LEU A 51 -13.65 -2.19 -0.25
CA LEU A 51 -12.73 -2.87 0.65
C LEU A 51 -13.24 -4.29 0.93
N GLY A 52 -12.34 -5.27 0.94
CA GLY A 52 -12.65 -6.71 1.10
C GLY A 52 -12.87 -7.14 2.55
N VAL A 53 -13.61 -6.38 3.35
CA VAL A 53 -13.93 -6.67 4.75
C VAL A 53 -15.45 -6.85 4.95
N PRO A 54 -15.91 -7.50 6.04
CA PRO A 54 -17.33 -7.60 6.38
C PRO A 54 -18.03 -6.24 6.41
N ILE A 55 -19.33 -6.22 6.09
CA ILE A 55 -20.16 -5.01 6.10
C ILE A 55 -20.23 -4.36 7.49
N ASP A 56 -20.20 -5.20 8.52
CA ASP A 56 -20.28 -4.92 9.95
C ASP A 56 -18.91 -4.87 10.65
N ALA A 57 -17.81 -4.88 9.89
CA ALA A 57 -16.46 -4.72 10.44
C ALA A 57 -16.31 -3.42 11.25
N ASP A 58 -15.49 -3.44 12.30
CA ASP A 58 -15.21 -2.23 13.08
C ASP A 58 -14.48 -1.18 12.21
N PRO A 59 -14.75 0.13 12.38
CA PRO A 59 -14.04 1.18 11.65
C PRO A 59 -12.52 1.17 11.83
N GLN A 60 -11.98 0.61 12.92
CA GLN A 60 -10.54 0.38 13.08
C GLN A 60 -10.04 -0.73 12.15
N ASP A 61 -10.74 -1.87 12.08
CA ASP A 61 -10.36 -3.00 11.22
C ASP A 61 -10.48 -2.62 9.73
N ALA A 62 -11.54 -1.89 9.37
CA ALA A 62 -11.70 -1.35 8.02
C ALA A 62 -10.59 -0.35 7.66
N ARG A 63 -10.17 0.52 8.60
CA ARG A 63 -9.00 1.41 8.38
C ARG A 63 -7.69 0.65 8.26
N ALA A 64 -7.47 -0.39 9.06
CA ALA A 64 -6.29 -1.24 8.98
C ALA A 64 -6.20 -1.98 7.63
N ALA A 65 -7.30 -2.61 7.19
CA ALA A 65 -7.36 -3.28 5.90
C ALA A 65 -7.23 -2.31 4.71
N ALA A 66 -7.79 -1.10 4.83
CA ALA A 66 -7.62 -0.04 3.82
C ALA A 66 -6.16 0.46 3.73
N ALA A 67 -5.47 0.56 4.86
CA ALA A 67 -4.04 0.89 4.90
C ALA A 67 -3.20 -0.19 4.21
N VAL A 68 -3.40 -1.47 4.55
CA VAL A 68 -2.72 -2.61 3.90
C VAL A 68 -2.96 -2.60 2.39
N MET A 69 -4.19 -2.39 1.93
CA MET A 69 -4.52 -2.30 0.51
C MET A 69 -3.72 -1.20 -0.21
N VAL A 70 -3.53 -0.03 0.42
CA VAL A 70 -2.75 1.09 -0.15
C VAL A 70 -1.25 0.81 -0.13
N THR A 71 -0.71 0.23 0.94
CA THR A 71 0.71 -0.15 1.02
C THR A 71 1.05 -1.20 -0.04
N GLU A 72 0.21 -2.22 -0.20
CA GLU A 72 0.39 -3.23 -1.26
C GLU A 72 0.26 -2.58 -2.66
N LEU A 73 -0.68 -1.67 -2.89
CA LEU A 73 -0.76 -0.91 -4.17
C LEU A 73 0.52 -0.12 -4.48
N ALA A 74 1.10 0.56 -3.50
CA ALA A 74 2.33 1.32 -3.67
C ALA A 74 3.52 0.37 -3.96
N ARG A 75 3.66 -0.70 -3.19
CA ARG A 75 4.72 -1.69 -3.35
C ARG A 75 4.64 -2.44 -4.68
N ASP A 76 3.45 -2.91 -5.03
CA ASP A 76 3.24 -3.88 -6.11
C ASP A 76 3.21 -3.23 -7.51
N PHE A 77 3.09 -1.89 -7.59
CA PHE A 77 3.07 -1.10 -8.83
C PHE A 77 4.15 -0.02 -8.93
N HIS A 78 4.71 0.47 -7.82
CA HIS A 78 5.74 1.51 -7.81
C HIS A 78 7.08 1.07 -7.19
N ASP A 79 7.09 -0.05 -6.44
CA ASP A 79 8.24 -0.60 -5.70
C ASP A 79 8.75 0.38 -4.63
N ILE A 80 7.81 0.91 -3.84
CA ILE A 80 8.04 1.85 -2.73
C ILE A 80 7.24 1.41 -1.50
N ASP A 81 7.78 1.66 -0.31
CA ASP A 81 7.08 1.47 0.96
C ASP A 81 6.40 2.77 1.41
N VAL A 82 5.18 2.65 1.92
CA VAL A 82 4.34 3.78 2.36
C VAL A 82 3.60 3.48 3.66
N GLU A 83 3.46 4.52 4.47
CA GLU A 83 2.64 4.54 5.68
C GLU A 83 1.33 5.30 5.41
N VAL A 84 0.25 4.89 6.07
CA VAL A 84 -1.07 5.52 5.97
C VAL A 84 -1.42 6.17 7.32
N SER A 85 -1.36 7.49 7.37
CA SER A 85 -1.66 8.29 8.55
C SER A 85 -3.11 8.77 8.51
N TRP A 86 -3.96 8.21 9.38
CA TRP A 86 -5.39 8.56 9.45
C TRP A 86 -5.61 9.89 10.16
N ASP A 87 -6.40 10.76 9.56
CA ASP A 87 -6.84 12.01 10.18
C ASP A 87 -7.80 11.73 11.35
N PRO A 88 -7.94 12.65 12.32
CA PRO A 88 -9.00 12.60 13.30
C PRO A 88 -10.38 12.53 12.60
N PRO A 89 -11.29 11.63 13.00
CA PRO A 89 -12.56 11.43 12.31
C PRO A 89 -13.43 12.70 12.36
N GLN A 90 -13.70 13.27 11.19
CA GLN A 90 -14.56 14.46 11.05
C GLN A 90 -16.05 14.09 10.91
N GLU A 91 -16.36 12.88 10.41
CA GLU A 91 -17.72 12.38 10.26
C GLU A 91 -17.85 10.93 10.79
N PRO A 92 -19.04 10.47 11.22
CA PRO A 92 -19.20 9.14 11.82
C PRO A 92 -19.03 7.95 10.87
N ARG A 93 -18.96 8.20 9.55
CA ARG A 93 -18.91 7.16 8.50
C ARG A 93 -17.90 7.46 7.38
N SER A 94 -17.07 8.48 7.57
CA SER A 94 -16.08 8.94 6.60
C SER A 94 -14.75 9.19 7.32
N TRP A 95 -13.69 8.58 6.81
CA TRP A 95 -12.34 8.72 7.32
C TRP A 95 -11.39 9.05 6.18
N THR A 96 -10.56 10.06 6.36
CA THR A 96 -9.48 10.42 5.45
C THR A 96 -8.15 9.99 6.03
N ALA A 97 -7.20 9.66 5.16
CA ALA A 97 -5.81 9.44 5.53
C ALA A 97 -4.87 9.93 4.45
N GLN A 98 -3.71 10.39 4.90
CA GLN A 98 -2.59 10.79 4.06
C GLN A 98 -1.64 9.61 3.88
N VAL A 99 -1.12 9.44 2.67
CA VAL A 99 -0.12 8.41 2.35
C VAL A 99 1.25 9.06 2.31
N ILE A 100 2.15 8.58 3.15
CA ILE A 100 3.48 9.14 3.38
C ILE A 100 4.50 8.12 2.89
N LEU A 101 5.48 8.56 2.09
CA LEU A 101 6.60 7.71 1.71
C LEU A 101 7.39 7.34 2.98
N VAL A 102 7.58 6.04 3.22
CA VAL A 102 8.58 5.61 4.19
C VAL A 102 9.93 5.85 3.54
N ALA A 103 10.64 6.89 3.98
CA ALA A 103 12.02 7.06 3.57
C ALA A 103 12.81 5.85 4.04
N GLU A 104 13.46 5.13 3.13
CA GLU A 104 14.52 4.22 3.51
C GLU A 104 15.56 5.01 4.30
N VAL A 105 15.64 4.75 5.60
CA VAL A 105 16.74 5.26 6.42
C VAL A 105 17.98 4.49 5.98
N ALA A 106 18.63 5.02 4.95
CA ALA A 106 19.88 4.48 4.42
C ALA A 106 20.97 4.62 5.49
N GLU A 107 21.07 3.60 6.35
CA GLU A 107 22.21 3.32 7.22
C GLU A 107 23.44 3.06 6.34
N GLY A 108 24.02 4.17 5.88
CA GLY A 108 25.01 4.25 4.81
C GLY A 108 26.30 4.93 5.23
N ALA A 109 26.76 4.69 6.46
CA ALA A 109 28.11 5.04 6.91
C ALA A 109 28.56 4.08 8.02
N GLY A 110 29.70 3.39 7.95
CA GLY A 110 30.70 3.30 6.89
C GLY A 110 31.83 2.39 7.39
N ARG A 111 32.37 1.53 6.51
CA ARG A 111 33.31 0.48 6.92
C ARG A 111 34.77 0.98 6.85
N SER A 112 35.47 0.90 7.97
CA SER A 112 36.95 0.99 8.15
C SER A 112 37.69 2.32 7.90
N ALA A 113 38.40 2.79 8.94
CA ALA A 113 39.82 3.20 8.83
C ALA A 113 40.53 3.30 10.20
N GLY A 114 41.65 2.57 10.35
CA GLY A 114 42.89 2.91 11.09
C GLY A 114 42.87 3.53 12.51
N GLY A 115 43.58 2.86 13.43
CA GLY A 115 43.95 3.36 14.77
C GLY A 115 44.79 2.32 15.50
#